data_AF-B3T469-F1
#
_entry.id   AF-B3T469-F1
#
_cell.length_a   1.000
_cell.length_b   1.000
_cell.length_c   1.000
_cell.angle_alpha   90.00
_cell.angle_beta   90.00
_cell.angle_gamma   90.00
#
_symmetry.space_group_name_H-M   'P 1'
#
loop_
_entity.id
_entity.type
_entity.pdbx_description
1 polymer ?
#
loop_
_entity_poly.entity_id
_entity_poly.type
_entity_poly.pdbx_seq_one_letter_code
_entity_poly.pdbx_strand_id
1 'polypeptide(L)' 'MKIYSFILVMWVLIIIGGGLVVVFVGPITFATDVEPIITSGVKVFLALFLIFIWVFILTKIKNWIFKTEIKS' A
#
# COMPACT_ATOMS: atom_id res chain seq x y z
N MET A 1 20.61 3.36 15.84
CA MET A 1 20.14 3.79 14.50
C MET A 1 19.02 2.90 13.91
N LYS A 2 18.33 2.08 14.71
CA LYS A 2 17.39 1.04 14.23
C LYS A 2 15.97 1.56 13.95
N ILE A 3 15.52 2.52 14.78
CA ILE A 3 14.23 3.21 14.60
C ILE A 3 14.19 4.04 13.31
N TYR A 4 15.31 4.68 12.97
CA TYR A 4 15.42 5.51 11.76
C TYR A 4 15.31 4.68 10.48
N SER A 5 15.87 3.47 10.46
CA SER A 5 15.72 2.55 9.32
C SER A 5 14.28 2.07 9.15
N PHE A 6 13.59 1.78 10.26
CA PHE A 6 12.16 1.40 10.22
C PHE A 6 11.29 2.55 9.70
N ILE A 7 11.51 3.76 10.22
CA ILE A 7 10.79 4.96 9.81
C ILE A 7 11.05 5.25 8.32
N LEU A 8 12.29 5.16 7.85
CA LEU A 8 12.64 5.38 6.44
C LEU A 8 11.88 4.44 5.51
N VAL A 9 11.84 3.14 5.84
CA VAL A 9 11.11 2.15 5.04
C VAL A 9 9.60 2.41 5.06
N MET A 10 9.05 2.82 6.20
CA MET A 10 7.64 3.22 6.29
C MET A 10 7.32 4.40 5.38
N TRP A 11 8.15 5.45 5.37
CA TRP A 11 7.96 6.62 4.50
C TRP A 11 8.04 6.27 3.02
N VAL A 12 9.02 5.45 2.61
CA VAL A 12 9.12 4.98 1.22
C VAL A 12 7.88 4.19 0.81
N LEU A 13 7.36 3.33 1.70
CA LEU A 13 6.11 2.60 1.48
C LEU A 13 4.90 3.52 1.31
N ILE A 14 4.78 4.58 2.11
CA ILE A 14 3.69 5.58 1.98
C ILE A 14 3.75 6.27 0.62
N ILE A 15 4.94 6.70 0.20
CA ILE A 15 5.13 7.41 -1.07
C ILE A 15 4.80 6.50 -2.26
N ILE A 16 5.30 5.27 -2.23
CA ILE A 16 5.03 4.28 -3.28
C ILE A 16 3.54 3.95 -3.30
N GLY A 17 2.94 3.63 -2.15
CA GLY A 17 1.52 3.27 -2.05
C GLY A 17 0.60 4.40 -2.51
N GLY A 18 0.83 5.62 -2.02
CA GLY A 18 0.07 6.81 -2.44
C GLY A 18 0.20 7.10 -3.93
N GLY A 19 1.42 7.01 -4.47
CA GLY A 19 1.66 7.15 -5.92
C GLY A 19 0.94 6.08 -6.74
N LEU A 20 0.92 4.83 -6.27
CA LEU A 20 0.22 3.72 -6.91
C LEU A 20 -1.29 3.95 -6.96
N VAL A 21 -1.90 4.46 -5.88
CA VAL A 21 -3.33 4.80 -5.88
C VAL A 21 -3.64 5.86 -6.93
N VAL A 22 -2.85 6.93 -7.02
CA VAL A 22 -3.12 8.02 -7.98
C VAL A 22 -2.94 7.56 -9.42
N VAL A 23 -1.88 6.80 -9.70
CA VAL A 23 -1.56 6.35 -11.08
C VAL A 23 -2.50 5.25 -11.55
N PHE A 24 -2.90 4.33 -10.67
CA PHE A 24 -3.73 3.19 -11.07
C PHE A 24 -5.20 3.39 -10.76
N VAL A 25 -5.58 3.91 -9.59
CA VAL A 25 -7.00 4.08 -9.20
C VAL A 25 -7.58 5.39 -9.72
N GLY A 26 -6.75 6.43 -9.85
CA GLY A 26 -7.14 7.75 -10.36
C GLY A 26 -7.76 7.70 -11.77
N PRO A 27 -7.03 7.22 -12.79
CA PRO A 27 -7.51 7.22 -14.18
C PRO A 27 -8.46 6.07 -14.53
N ILE A 28 -8.75 5.15 -13.60
CA ILE A 28 -9.80 4.16 -13.81
C ILE A 28 -11.12 4.92 -13.97
N THR A 29 -11.60 5.00 -15.20
CA THR A 29 -12.94 5.45 -15.52
C THR A 29 -13.50 4.43 -16.47
N PHE A 30 -14.63 3.82 -16.11
CA PHE A 30 -15.30 2.91 -17.03
C PHE A 30 -16.17 3.74 -17.98
N ALA A 31 -16.61 3.14 -19.08
CA ALA A 31 -17.45 3.79 -20.07
C ALA A 31 -18.74 4.35 -19.43
N THR A 32 -19.32 5.40 -20.03
CA THR A 32 -20.53 6.09 -19.55
C THR A 32 -21.75 5.18 -19.40
N ASP A 33 -21.75 4.05 -20.09
CA ASP A 33 -22.85 3.08 -20.08
C ASP A 33 -22.75 2.08 -18.90
N VAL A 34 -21.65 2.13 -18.12
CA VAL A 34 -21.45 1.31 -16.93
C VAL A 34 -21.99 2.06 -15.72
N GLU A 35 -22.82 1.40 -14.91
CA GLU A 35 -23.39 2.01 -13.71
C GLU A 35 -22.29 2.64 -12.81
N PRO A 36 -22.42 3.92 -12.43
CA PRO A 36 -21.45 4.62 -11.60
C PRO A 36 -21.17 3.95 -10.25
N ILE A 37 -22.10 3.11 -9.77
CA ILE A 37 -21.93 2.33 -8.53
C ILE A 37 -20.83 1.27 -8.67
N ILE A 38 -20.73 0.63 -9.84
CA ILE A 38 -19.74 -0.42 -10.12
C ILE A 38 -18.36 0.21 -10.27
N THR A 39 -18.28 1.35 -10.96
CA THR A 39 -17.02 2.06 -11.16
C THR A 39 -16.42 2.55 -9.84
N SER A 40 -17.26 3.08 -8.95
CA SER A 40 -16.86 3.47 -7.60
C SER A 40 -16.49 2.25 -6.74
N GLY A 41 -17.30 1.19 -6.76
CA GLY A 41 -17.07 -0.04 -6.00
C GLY A 41 -15.71 -0.67 -6.29
N VAL A 42 -15.31 -0.73 -7.56
CA VAL A 42 -14.01 -1.28 -7.97
C VAL A 42 -12.85 -0.41 -7.47
N LYS A 43 -12.96 0.92 -7.53
CA LYS A 43 -11.93 1.83 -7.00
C LYS A 43 -11.72 1.64 -5.50
N VAL A 44 -12.82 1.59 -4.75
CA VAL A 44 -12.78 1.40 -3.30
C VAL A 44 -12.20 0.02 -2.95
N PHE A 45 -12.61 -1.03 -3.66
CA PHE A 45 -12.07 -2.37 -3.48
C PHE A 45 -10.55 -2.43 -3.74
N LEU A 46 -10.07 -1.83 -4.83
CA LEU A 46 -8.64 -1.72 -5.13
C LEU A 46 -7.88 -0.97 -4.04
N ALA A 47 -8.42 0.13 -3.54
CA ALA A 47 -7.81 0.89 -2.44
C ALA A 47 -7.72 0.05 -1.15
N LEU A 48 -8.79 -0.66 -0.78
CA LEU A 48 -8.81 -1.55 0.38
C LEU A 48 -7.83 -2.72 0.22
N PHE A 49 -7.75 -3.30 -0.97
CA PHE A 49 -6.79 -4.37 -1.28
C PHE A 49 -5.34 -3.88 -1.14
N LEU A 50 -5.06 -2.65 -1.56
CA LEU A 50 -3.74 -2.05 -1.42
C LEU A 50 -3.35 -1.84 0.06
N ILE A 51 -4.29 -1.44 0.91
CA ILE A 51 -4.07 -1.36 2.37
C ILE A 51 -3.67 -2.73 2.93
N PHE A 52 -4.29 -3.80 2.44
CA PHE A 52 -3.97 -5.16 2.87
C PHE A 52 -2.51 -5.53 2.53
N ILE A 53 -2.07 -5.23 1.30
CA ILE A 53 -0.68 -5.41 0.85
C ILE A 53 0.26 -4.60 1.74
N TRP A 54 -0.08 -3.36 2.05
CA TRP A 54 0.75 -2.48 2.85
C TRP A 54 0.94 -3.00 4.29
N VAL A 55 -0.14 -3.39 4.97
CA VAL A 55 -0.08 -3.99 6.31
C VAL A 55 0.73 -5.29 6.30
N PHE A 56 0.57 -6.12 5.26
CA PHE A 56 1.33 -7.34 5.10
C PHE A 56 2.84 -7.08 4.98
N ILE A 57 3.23 -6.15 4.10
CA ILE A 57 4.64 -5.77 3.90
C ILE A 57 5.24 -5.21 5.19
N LEU A 58 4.54 -4.30 5.88
CA LEU A 58 4.99 -3.74 7.15
C LEU A 58 5.20 -4.83 8.21
N THR A 59 4.30 -5.81 8.28
CA THR A 59 4.41 -6.92 9.23
C THR A 59 5.63 -7.79 8.94
N LYS A 60 5.88 -8.10 7.67
CA LYS A 60 7.07 -8.85 7.21
C LYS A 60 8.36 -8.07 7.49
N ILE A 61 8.42 -6.80 7.12
CA ILE A 61 9.60 -5.95 7.29
C ILE A 61 9.91 -5.75 8.77
N LYS A 62 8.90 -5.49 9.60
CA LYS A 62 9.07 -5.42 11.07
C LYS A 62 9.72 -6.71 11.56
N ASN A 63 9.13 -7.86 11.23
CA ASN A 63 9.66 -9.14 11.68
C ASN A 63 11.08 -9.40 11.17
N TRP A 64 11.41 -8.98 9.95
CA TRP A 64 12.73 -9.13 9.37
C TRP A 64 13.79 -8.23 10.04
N ILE A 65 13.48 -6.95 10.22
CA ILE A 65 14.36 -6.01 10.94
C ILE A 65 14.62 -6.52 12.36
N PHE A 66 13.59 -6.98 13.09
CA PHE A 66 13.78 -7.50 14.45
C PHE A 66 14.42 -8.89 14.54
N LYS A 67 14.26 -9.78 13.53
CA LYS A 67 14.95 -11.09 13.53
C LYS A 67 16.44 -10.97 13.26
N THR A 68 16.81 -10.03 12.39
CA THR A 68 18.22 -9.76 12.07
C THR A 68 19.01 -9.33 13.32
N GLU A 69 18.31 -8.85 14.36
CA GLU A 69 18.86 -8.41 15.65
C GLU A 69 19.17 -9.54 16.64
N ILE A 70 18.47 -10.67 16.58
CA ILE A 70 18.64 -11.79 17.56
C ILE A 70 19.87 -12.65 17.22
N LYS A 71 20.49 -12.42 16.06
CA LYS A 71 21.65 -13.17 15.57
C LYS A 71 22.95 -12.34 15.56
N SER A 72 22.91 -11.13 16.12
CA SER A 72 24.07 -10.26 16.33
C SER A 72 24.47 -10.20 17.79
#